data_AF-A0A1W1X3G0-F1
#
_entry.id   AF-A0A1W1X3G0-F1
#
_cell.length_a   1.000
_cell.length_b   1.000
_cell.length_c   1.000
_cell.angle_alpha   90.00
_cell.angle_beta   90.00
_cell.angle_gamma   90.00
#
_symmetry.space_group_name_H-M   'P 1'
#
loop_
_entity.id
_entity.type
_entity.pdbx_description
1 polymer ?
#
loop_
_entity_poly.entity_id
_entity_poly.type
_entity_poly.pdbx_seq_one_letter_code
_entity_poly.pdbx_strand_id
1 'polypeptide(L)'
;MGEYVFCNITELASPVGIFTVKYQEKRIPFSIKKNNFDIPVEVYDSENRNVVAMLQTETNYALIIDFSNLEIGITYKISFSGGNLKRFDSDEHTEALTTTINGYSVGIGMYNPNDDEEIEQSICYSKQRGFYTQKMIIEPPSYDETKFRGYTIKQAEDKTGYYFKVLDNTLDKITFLVAWIENKSLSANKYEDALSFWLT
;
A
#
# COMPACT_ATOMS: atom_id res chain seq x y z
N MET A 1 -9.44 -12.39 -15.82
CA MET A 1 -9.69 -12.26 -14.37
C MET A 1 -8.80 -13.27 -13.67
N GLY A 2 -7.88 -12.83 -12.82
CA GLY A 2 -7.00 -13.73 -12.08
C GLY A 2 -7.77 -14.60 -11.08
N GLU A 3 -7.38 -15.86 -10.98
CA GLU A 3 -7.92 -16.83 -10.03
C GLU A 3 -7.53 -16.45 -8.59
N TYR A 4 -8.42 -16.71 -7.63
CA TYR A 4 -8.09 -16.53 -6.22
C TYR A 4 -7.10 -17.60 -5.77
N VAL A 5 -6.02 -17.18 -5.12
CA VAL A 5 -5.04 -18.09 -4.50
C VAL A 5 -5.57 -18.59 -3.17
N PHE A 6 -6.19 -17.70 -2.39
CA PHE A 6 -6.83 -18.00 -1.12
C PHE A 6 -8.12 -17.20 -0.98
N CYS A 7 -9.11 -17.74 -0.29
CA CYS A 7 -10.39 -17.07 -0.04
C CYS A 7 -10.72 -17.08 1.46
N ASN A 8 -11.29 -15.97 1.95
CA ASN A 8 -11.82 -15.84 3.32
C ASN A 8 -10.82 -16.24 4.42
N ILE A 9 -9.54 -15.93 4.23
CA ILE A 9 -8.50 -16.12 5.26
C ILE A 9 -8.42 -14.87 6.12
N THR A 10 -7.93 -15.00 7.35
CA THR A 10 -7.72 -13.86 8.25
C THR A 10 -6.26 -13.45 8.39
N GLU A 11 -5.35 -14.23 7.80
CA GLU A 11 -3.90 -14.07 7.92
C GLU A 11 -3.22 -14.52 6.63
N LEU A 12 -2.27 -13.74 6.14
CA LEU A 12 -1.37 -14.12 5.06
C LEU A 12 0.05 -14.17 5.61
N ALA A 13 0.62 -15.37 5.70
CA ALA A 13 1.98 -15.56 6.18
C ALA A 13 3.00 -15.30 5.06
N SER A 14 4.05 -14.54 5.40
CA SER A 14 5.29 -14.44 4.64
C SER A 14 6.42 -15.14 5.41
N PRO A 15 7.60 -15.35 4.80
CA PRO A 15 8.75 -15.93 5.50
C PRO A 15 9.21 -15.14 6.73
N VAL A 16 8.83 -13.87 6.87
CA VAL A 16 9.34 -12.96 7.90
C VAL A 16 8.26 -12.26 8.72
N GLY A 17 6.99 -12.62 8.53
CA GLY A 17 5.88 -12.10 9.33
C GLY A 17 4.51 -12.45 8.75
N ILE A 18 3.46 -11.84 9.30
CA ILE A 18 2.07 -12.12 8.94
C ILE A 18 1.35 -10.81 8.65
N PHE A 19 0.61 -10.76 7.56
CA PHE A 19 -0.34 -9.69 7.26
C PHE A 19 -1.72 -10.04 7.83
N THR A 20 -2.31 -9.11 8.58
CA THR A 20 -3.65 -9.26 9.17
C THR A 20 -4.46 -7.98 9.04
N VAL A 21 -5.78 -8.10 8.90
CA VAL A 21 -6.72 -6.97 8.98
C VAL A 21 -7.50 -7.09 10.29
N LYS A 22 -7.56 -6.03 11.08
CA LYS A 22 -8.23 -6.01 12.39
C LYS A 22 -9.09 -4.78 12.61
N TYR A 23 -10.14 -4.98 13.41
CA TYR A 23 -10.84 -3.94 14.15
C TYR A 23 -10.80 -4.32 15.63
N GLN A 24 -10.09 -3.53 16.45
CA GLN A 24 -9.76 -3.93 17.82
C GLN A 24 -9.08 -5.32 17.80
N GLU A 25 -9.60 -6.29 18.54
CA GLU A 25 -9.11 -7.68 18.56
C GLU A 25 -9.75 -8.57 17.48
N LYS A 26 -10.80 -8.11 16.79
CA LYS A 26 -11.51 -8.90 15.78
C LYS A 26 -10.70 -8.91 14.48
N ARG A 27 -10.40 -10.09 13.96
CA ARG A 27 -9.82 -10.27 12.62
C ARG A 27 -10.89 -10.19 11.55
N ILE A 28 -10.58 -9.48 10.47
CA ILE A 28 -11.46 -9.33 9.31
C ILE A 28 -10.98 -10.28 8.20
N PRO A 29 -11.88 -11.08 7.61
CA PRO A 29 -11.51 -11.97 6.52
C PRO A 29 -11.22 -11.17 5.24
N PHE A 30 -10.29 -11.70 4.45
CA PHE A 30 -9.91 -11.19 3.14
C PHE A 30 -9.57 -12.35 2.20
N SER A 31 -9.46 -12.04 0.92
CA SER A 31 -9.10 -12.99 -0.12
C SER A 31 -7.83 -12.54 -0.84
N ILE A 32 -7.09 -13.48 -1.41
CA ILE A 32 -5.81 -13.23 -2.09
C ILE A 32 -5.95 -13.58 -3.57
N LYS A 33 -5.50 -12.68 -4.44
CA LYS A 33 -5.27 -12.94 -5.87
C LYS A 33 -3.82 -12.65 -6.22
N LYS A 34 -3.33 -13.22 -7.32
CA LYS A 34 -2.13 -12.67 -7.97
C LYS A 34 -2.40 -11.23 -8.41
N ASN A 35 -1.45 -10.34 -8.18
CA ASN A 35 -1.49 -9.01 -8.77
C ASN A 35 -1.39 -9.17 -10.29
N ASN A 36 -2.18 -8.42 -11.05
CA ASN A 36 -2.10 -8.47 -12.52
C ASN A 36 -0.89 -7.71 -13.04
N PHE A 37 -0.36 -6.76 -12.24
CA PHE A 37 0.88 -6.08 -12.52
C PHE A 37 2.05 -6.87 -11.93
N ASP A 38 2.45 -7.92 -12.66
CA ASP A 38 3.54 -8.82 -12.26
C ASP A 38 4.55 -8.94 -13.40
N ILE A 39 5.34 -7.86 -13.58
CA ILE A 39 6.36 -7.78 -14.62
C ILE A 39 7.76 -7.84 -14.02
N PRO A 40 8.72 -8.56 -14.62
CA PRO A 40 10.10 -8.57 -14.15
C PRO A 40 10.70 -7.16 -14.13
N VAL A 41 11.49 -6.85 -13.10
CA VAL A 41 12.21 -5.58 -12.95
C VAL A 41 13.66 -5.77 -13.38
N GLU A 42 14.08 -5.06 -14.41
CA GLU A 42 15.47 -5.03 -14.83
C GLU A 42 16.30 -4.14 -13.90
N VAL A 43 17.41 -4.68 -13.39
CA VAL A 43 18.40 -3.93 -12.62
C VAL A 43 19.57 -3.63 -13.53
N TYR A 44 19.91 -2.35 -13.65
CA TYR A 44 20.99 -1.88 -14.51
C TYR A 44 22.26 -1.56 -13.72
N ASP A 45 23.41 -1.80 -14.34
CA ASP A 45 24.69 -1.24 -13.95
C ASP A 45 24.64 0.30 -14.08
N SER A 46 25.04 0.99 -13.00
CA SER A 46 25.09 2.46 -12.95
C SER A 46 26.05 3.09 -13.97
N GLU A 47 27.09 2.37 -14.40
CA GLU A 47 28.11 2.91 -15.30
C GLU A 47 27.72 2.73 -16.79
N ASN A 48 27.19 1.56 -17.14
CA ASN A 48 27.09 1.13 -18.53
C ASN A 48 25.65 0.90 -19.03
N ARG A 49 24.64 1.07 -18.15
CA ARG A 49 23.21 0.76 -18.44
C ARG A 49 22.96 -0.66 -18.97
N ASN A 50 23.87 -1.59 -18.71
CA ASN A 50 23.66 -3.00 -19.01
C ASN A 50 22.79 -3.63 -17.92
N VAL A 51 21.87 -4.52 -18.29
CA VAL A 51 21.09 -5.30 -17.34
C VAL A 51 22.01 -6.28 -16.62
N VAL A 52 22.10 -6.17 -15.30
CA VAL A 52 22.92 -7.05 -14.44
C VAL A 52 22.08 -8.10 -13.70
N ALA A 53 20.77 -7.88 -13.59
CA ALA A 53 19.84 -8.84 -13.02
C ALA A 53 18.40 -8.56 -13.48
N MET A 54 17.54 -9.56 -13.39
CA MET A 54 16.08 -9.41 -13.46
C MET A 54 15.49 -9.90 -12.15
N LEU A 55 14.72 -9.04 -11.49
CA LEU A 55 14.01 -9.37 -10.27
C LEU A 55 12.57 -9.72 -10.59
N GLN A 56 12.09 -10.81 -10.03
CA GLN A 56 10.71 -11.27 -10.13
C GLN A 56 10.35 -11.98 -8.82
N THR A 57 9.08 -11.96 -8.45
CA THR A 57 8.58 -12.69 -7.29
C THR A 57 7.33 -13.49 -7.64
N GLU A 58 7.17 -14.63 -6.97
CA GLU A 58 5.93 -15.39 -7.02
C GLU A 58 4.88 -14.87 -6.03
N THR A 59 5.19 -13.86 -5.23
CA THR A 59 4.32 -13.45 -4.12
C THR A 59 3.78 -12.04 -4.25
N ASN A 60 3.78 -11.50 -5.46
CA ASN A 60 3.09 -10.26 -5.80
C ASN A 60 1.57 -10.51 -5.85
N TYR A 61 0.89 -10.13 -4.77
CA TYR A 61 -0.50 -10.43 -4.51
C TYR A 61 -1.34 -9.17 -4.32
N ALA A 62 -2.62 -9.28 -4.65
CA ALA A 62 -3.67 -8.38 -4.23
C ALA A 62 -4.45 -9.02 -3.07
N LEU A 63 -4.37 -8.40 -1.90
CA LEU A 63 -5.19 -8.70 -0.72
C LEU A 63 -6.48 -7.88 -0.81
N ILE A 64 -7.61 -8.58 -0.89
CA ILE A 64 -8.92 -8.00 -1.20
C ILE A 64 -9.85 -8.19 0.01
N ILE A 65 -10.36 -7.07 0.53
CA ILE A 65 -11.33 -7.04 1.61
C ILE A 65 -12.66 -6.60 1.03
N ASP A 66 -13.67 -7.47 1.06
CA ASP A 66 -15.01 -7.12 0.60
C ASP A 66 -15.67 -6.15 1.59
N PHE A 67 -16.33 -5.10 1.09
CA PHE A 67 -17.05 -4.13 1.93
C PHE A 67 -18.17 -4.77 2.75
N SER A 68 -18.70 -5.92 2.31
CA SER A 68 -19.69 -6.69 3.08
C SER A 68 -19.15 -7.19 4.43
N ASN A 69 -17.83 -7.22 4.60
CA ASN A 69 -17.17 -7.59 5.86
C ASN A 69 -16.86 -6.37 6.75
N LEU A 70 -17.22 -5.17 6.30
CA LEU A 70 -16.88 -3.89 6.91
C LEU A 70 -18.13 -3.10 7.29
N GLU A 71 -17.98 -2.18 8.24
CA GLU A 71 -19.04 -1.32 8.75
C GLU A 71 -18.69 0.15 8.46
N ILE A 72 -19.66 0.91 7.97
CA ILE A 72 -19.50 2.35 7.71
C ILE A 72 -19.18 3.09 9.02
N GLY A 73 -18.24 4.02 8.94
CA GLY A 73 -17.76 4.83 10.07
C GLY A 73 -16.69 4.15 10.92
N ILE A 74 -16.37 2.87 10.65
CA ILE A 74 -15.38 2.12 11.41
C ILE A 74 -13.99 2.25 10.78
N THR A 75 -12.99 2.44 11.64
CA THR A 75 -11.57 2.43 11.28
C THR A 75 -10.96 1.06 11.58
N TYR A 76 -10.40 0.45 10.54
CA TYR A 76 -9.70 -0.82 10.59
C TYR A 76 -8.19 -0.59 10.43
N LYS A 77 -7.40 -1.61 10.74
CA LYS A 77 -5.95 -1.63 10.52
C LYS A 77 -5.55 -2.85 9.72
N ILE A 78 -4.82 -2.67 8.64
CA ILE A 78 -3.99 -3.73 8.06
C ILE A 78 -2.57 -3.59 8.62
N SER A 79 -2.01 -4.69 9.12
CA SER A 79 -0.71 -4.69 9.78
C SER A 79 0.14 -5.88 9.39
N PHE A 80 1.45 -5.67 9.33
CA PHE A 80 2.48 -6.67 9.18
C PHE A 80 3.19 -6.92 10.52
N SER A 81 3.26 -8.18 10.95
CA SER A 81 3.81 -8.54 12.27
C SER A 81 5.34 -8.67 12.31
N GLY A 82 6.01 -8.69 11.14
CA GLY A 82 7.45 -8.94 11.06
C GLY A 82 8.32 -7.78 11.56
N GLY A 83 7.76 -6.57 11.63
CA GLY A 83 8.45 -5.37 12.10
C GLY A 83 7.98 -4.11 11.38
N ASN A 84 8.72 -3.02 11.58
CA ASN A 84 8.41 -1.72 10.98
C ASN A 84 8.81 -1.70 9.51
N LEU A 85 7.88 -1.26 8.66
CA LEU A 85 8.08 -1.00 7.24
C LEU A 85 8.68 0.40 7.08
N LYS A 86 9.99 0.45 6.80
CA LYS A 86 10.80 1.66 7.01
C LYS A 86 10.82 2.60 5.81
N ARG A 87 10.80 2.04 4.61
CA ARG A 87 10.87 2.77 3.37
C ARG A 87 9.47 3.13 2.90
N PHE A 88 9.35 4.32 2.36
CA PHE A 88 8.13 4.88 1.79
C PHE A 88 8.41 5.19 0.31
N ASP A 89 7.48 4.82 -0.53
CA ASP A 89 7.43 5.17 -1.95
C ASP A 89 5.98 5.51 -2.32
N SER A 90 5.79 6.37 -3.30
CA SER A 90 4.45 6.80 -3.70
C SER A 90 4.41 7.18 -5.17
N ASP A 91 3.30 6.84 -5.82
CA ASP A 91 2.93 7.32 -7.16
C ASP A 91 1.46 7.81 -7.13
N GLU A 92 0.89 8.13 -8.28
CA GLU A 92 -0.50 8.60 -8.39
C GLU A 92 -1.47 7.66 -7.66
N HIS A 93 -2.12 8.17 -6.62
CA HIS A 93 -3.06 7.46 -5.75
C HIS A 93 -2.51 6.26 -4.97
N THR A 94 -1.22 5.92 -5.06
CA THR A 94 -0.67 4.71 -4.43
C THR A 94 0.52 5.02 -3.55
N GLU A 95 0.60 4.32 -2.42
CA GLU A 95 1.74 4.39 -1.51
C GLU A 95 2.19 2.99 -1.16
N ALA A 96 3.50 2.77 -1.08
CA ALA A 96 4.10 1.52 -0.65
C ALA A 96 5.00 1.70 0.56
N LEU A 97 4.87 0.77 1.49
CA LEU A 97 5.75 0.63 2.64
C LEU A 97 6.55 -0.67 2.51
N THR A 98 7.88 -0.58 2.52
CA THR A 98 8.77 -1.72 2.34
C THR A 98 9.85 -1.81 3.42
N THR A 99 10.39 -3.01 3.61
CA THR A 99 11.54 -3.24 4.49
C THR A 99 12.25 -4.55 4.13
N THR A 100 13.48 -4.70 4.62
CA THR A 100 14.26 -5.94 4.55
C THR A 100 14.48 -6.52 5.94
N ILE A 101 14.08 -7.78 6.13
CA ILE A 101 14.18 -8.52 7.40
C ILE A 101 14.70 -9.92 7.07
N ASN A 102 15.71 -10.40 7.80
CA ASN A 102 16.23 -11.78 7.71
C ASN A 102 16.49 -12.27 6.27
N GLY A 103 17.02 -11.41 5.40
CA GLY A 103 17.31 -11.76 4.01
C GLY A 103 16.10 -11.76 3.06
N TYR A 104 14.95 -11.24 3.48
CA TYR A 104 13.79 -11.02 2.63
C TYR A 104 13.42 -9.54 2.60
N SER A 105 13.18 -9.00 1.41
CA SER A 105 12.45 -7.75 1.27
C SER A 105 10.95 -8.05 1.22
N VAL A 106 10.15 -7.27 1.93
CA VAL A 106 8.69 -7.41 2.04
C VAL A 106 8.05 -6.03 1.99
N GLY A 107 6.86 -5.93 1.41
CA GLY A 107 6.13 -4.69 1.31
C GLY A 107 4.62 -4.85 1.28
N ILE A 108 3.95 -3.75 1.56
CA ILE A 108 2.51 -3.55 1.39
C ILE A 108 2.28 -2.20 0.71
N GLY A 109 1.51 -2.23 -0.37
CA GLY A 109 1.00 -1.08 -1.09
C GLY A 109 -0.46 -0.84 -0.77
N MET A 110 -0.87 0.42 -0.82
CA MET A 110 -2.24 0.85 -0.67
C MET A 110 -2.65 1.77 -1.81
N TYR A 111 -3.96 1.83 -2.05
CA TYR A 111 -4.58 2.76 -2.98
C TYR A 111 -5.45 3.75 -2.20
N ASN A 112 -5.32 5.04 -2.47
CA ASN A 112 -6.17 6.10 -1.94
C ASN A 112 -7.21 6.52 -3.00
N PRO A 113 -8.49 6.13 -2.86
CA PRO A 113 -9.52 6.47 -3.84
C PRO A 113 -9.91 7.95 -3.85
N ASN A 114 -9.37 8.75 -2.91
CA ASN A 114 -9.69 10.15 -2.67
C ASN A 114 -8.50 11.10 -2.89
N ASP A 115 -7.36 10.62 -3.39
CA ASP A 115 -6.15 11.42 -3.56
C ASP A 115 -6.37 12.65 -4.47
N ASP A 116 -7.13 12.53 -5.56
CA ASP A 116 -7.54 13.68 -6.39
C ASP A 116 -8.28 14.77 -5.59
N GLU A 117 -9.24 14.36 -4.75
CA GLU A 117 -10.04 15.28 -3.95
C GLU A 117 -9.20 15.88 -2.80
N GLU A 118 -8.28 15.12 -2.22
CA GLU A 118 -7.30 15.62 -1.25
C GLU A 118 -6.39 16.69 -1.89
N ILE A 119 -5.91 16.46 -3.12
CA ILE A 119 -5.14 17.43 -3.90
C ILE A 119 -5.98 18.68 -4.19
N GLU A 120 -7.22 18.53 -4.65
CA GLU A 120 -8.10 19.67 -4.95
C GLU A 120 -8.36 20.54 -3.70
N GLN A 121 -8.67 19.90 -2.57
CA GLN A 121 -8.88 20.60 -1.31
C GLN A 121 -7.61 21.29 -0.81
N SER A 122 -6.45 20.65 -0.95
CA SER A 122 -5.14 21.23 -0.61
C SER A 122 -4.81 22.46 -1.47
N ILE A 123 -5.11 22.40 -2.77
CA ILE A 123 -4.96 23.55 -3.68
C ILE A 123 -5.90 24.69 -3.26
N CYS A 124 -7.17 24.40 -2.99
CA CYS A 124 -8.14 25.41 -2.56
C CYS A 124 -7.74 26.08 -1.25
N TYR A 125 -7.34 25.30 -0.24
CA TYR A 125 -6.84 25.82 1.03
C TYR A 125 -5.60 26.70 0.84
N SER A 126 -4.63 26.24 0.05
CA SER A 126 -3.39 26.97 -0.24
C SER A 126 -3.64 28.30 -0.96
N LYS A 127 -4.62 28.35 -1.87
CA LYS A 127 -5.05 29.59 -2.52
C LYS A 127 -5.67 30.56 -1.51
N GLN A 128 -6.57 30.08 -0.65
CA GLN A 128 -7.23 30.91 0.37
C GLN A 128 -6.26 31.48 1.40
N ARG A 129 -5.18 30.75 1.74
CA ARG A 129 -4.17 31.17 2.73
C ARG A 129 -2.99 31.94 2.12
N GLY A 130 -2.91 32.05 0.79
CA GLY A 130 -1.81 32.73 0.11
C GLY A 130 -0.51 31.92 0.02
N PHE A 131 -0.54 30.61 0.29
CA PHE A 131 0.63 29.73 0.09
C PHE A 131 0.86 29.42 -1.39
N TYR A 132 -0.22 29.40 -2.18
CA TYR A 132 -0.14 29.09 -3.61
C TYR A 132 0.70 30.11 -4.40
N THR A 133 0.70 31.39 -3.99
CA THR A 133 1.53 32.43 -4.62
C THR A 133 3.03 32.21 -4.36
N GLN A 134 3.37 31.44 -3.33
CA GLN A 134 4.72 31.01 -2.99
C GLN A 134 5.08 29.66 -3.62
N LYS A 135 4.24 29.16 -4.55
CA LYS A 135 4.37 27.83 -5.19
C LYS A 135 4.38 26.68 -4.18
N MET A 136 3.71 26.86 -3.04
CA MET A 136 3.53 25.81 -2.04
C MET A 136 2.07 25.34 -2.06
N ILE A 137 1.89 24.02 -2.09
CA ILE A 137 0.62 23.37 -1.79
C ILE A 137 0.76 22.81 -0.38
N ILE A 138 -0.10 23.25 0.52
CA ILE A 138 -0.17 22.84 1.92
C ILE A 138 -1.54 22.20 2.14
N GLU A 139 -1.53 21.05 2.78
CA GLU A 139 -2.75 20.36 3.19
C GLU A 139 -3.59 21.20 4.17
N PRO A 140 -4.92 21.11 4.12
CA PRO A 140 -5.77 21.74 5.12
C PRO A 140 -5.58 21.07 6.49
N PRO A 141 -5.90 21.75 7.60
CA PRO A 141 -5.88 21.12 8.94
C PRO A 141 -6.90 19.97 9.06
N SER A 142 -7.91 19.95 8.20
CA SER A 142 -8.90 18.88 8.08
C SER A 142 -9.50 18.89 6.68
N TYR A 143 -9.62 17.71 6.07
CA TYR A 143 -10.34 17.53 4.82
C TYR A 143 -11.86 17.50 5.05
N ASP A 144 -12.62 17.93 4.04
CA ASP A 144 -14.06 17.75 3.95
C ASP A 144 -14.37 16.32 3.48
N GLU A 145 -14.52 15.40 4.43
CA GLU A 145 -14.83 13.98 4.17
C GLU A 145 -16.21 13.78 3.48
N THR A 146 -17.08 14.80 3.40
CA THR A 146 -18.38 14.66 2.73
C THR A 146 -18.27 14.50 1.21
N LYS A 147 -17.10 14.82 0.65
CA LYS A 147 -16.78 14.66 -0.77
C LYS A 147 -16.00 13.39 -1.07
N PHE A 148 -15.53 12.71 -0.03
CA PHE A 148 -14.79 11.46 -0.18
C PHE A 148 -15.75 10.30 -0.45
N ARG A 149 -15.19 9.25 -1.04
CA ARG A 149 -15.88 8.01 -1.40
C ARG A 149 -15.14 6.81 -0.85
N GLY A 150 -15.89 5.74 -0.54
CA GLY A 150 -15.34 4.45 -0.14
C GLY A 150 -14.70 4.50 1.23
N TYR A 151 -13.40 4.82 1.30
CA TYR A 151 -12.63 4.87 2.53
C TYR A 151 -11.57 5.99 2.52
N THR A 152 -11.24 6.53 3.68
CA THR A 152 -9.95 7.23 3.88
C THR A 152 -8.89 6.24 4.32
N ILE A 153 -7.64 6.54 4.03
CA ILE A 153 -6.50 5.69 4.38
C ILE A 153 -5.31 6.54 4.79
N LYS A 154 -4.55 6.06 5.78
CA LYS A 154 -3.31 6.69 6.22
C LYS A 154 -2.31 5.66 6.75
N GLN A 155 -1.04 5.97 6.60
CA GLN A 155 0.02 5.19 7.24
C GLN A 155 -0.17 5.16 8.78
N ALA A 156 0.05 3.98 9.37
CA ALA A 156 0.11 3.85 10.82
C ALA A 156 1.42 4.46 11.38
N GLU A 157 1.34 5.21 12.48
CA GLU A 157 2.51 5.86 13.11
C GLU A 157 3.61 4.86 13.53
N ASP A 158 3.22 3.65 13.90
CA ASP A 158 4.13 2.54 14.23
C ASP A 158 4.80 1.91 12.99
N LYS A 159 4.44 2.38 11.79
CA LYS A 159 4.93 1.91 10.49
C LYS A 159 4.71 0.42 10.25
N THR A 160 3.69 -0.18 10.86
CA THR A 160 3.38 -1.61 10.65
C THR A 160 2.38 -1.83 9.51
N GLY A 161 1.81 -0.78 8.93
CA GLY A 161 0.85 -0.86 7.84
C GLY A 161 -0.01 0.41 7.78
N TYR A 162 -1.32 0.25 7.59
CA TYR A 162 -2.24 1.35 7.32
C TYR A 162 -3.50 1.27 8.17
N TYR A 163 -4.02 2.44 8.54
CA TYR A 163 -5.39 2.60 9.04
C TYR A 163 -6.29 3.03 7.90
N PHE A 164 -7.47 2.44 7.80
CA PHE A 164 -8.49 2.86 6.83
C PHE A 164 -9.86 2.97 7.49
N LYS A 165 -10.59 4.05 7.19
CA LYS A 165 -11.93 4.31 7.72
C LYS A 165 -12.94 4.22 6.59
N VAL A 166 -13.94 3.36 6.75
CA VAL A 166 -15.01 3.21 5.78
C VAL A 166 -15.96 4.41 5.87
N LEU A 167 -16.22 5.06 4.74
CA LEU A 167 -17.06 6.26 4.65
C LEU A 167 -18.43 5.94 4.07
N ASP A 168 -18.49 5.12 3.03
CA ASP A 168 -19.72 4.71 2.35
C ASP A 168 -19.56 3.35 1.65
N ASN A 169 -20.54 2.94 0.84
CA ASN A 169 -20.53 1.69 0.07
C ASN A 169 -20.42 1.92 -1.45
N THR A 170 -19.80 3.01 -1.87
CA THR A 170 -19.60 3.31 -3.32
C THR A 170 -18.60 2.36 -3.99
N LEU A 171 -17.74 1.72 -3.20
CA LEU A 171 -16.83 0.66 -3.63
C LEU A 171 -17.28 -0.70 -3.10
N ASP A 172 -16.96 -1.77 -3.83
CA ASP A 172 -17.28 -3.15 -3.46
C ASP A 172 -16.19 -3.80 -2.61
N LYS A 173 -14.94 -3.34 -2.74
CA LYS A 173 -13.76 -3.90 -2.08
C LYS A 173 -12.67 -2.87 -1.80
N ILE A 174 -11.84 -3.16 -0.81
CA ILE A 174 -10.55 -2.48 -0.56
C ILE A 174 -9.44 -3.44 -1.00
N THR A 175 -8.44 -2.92 -1.71
CA THR A 175 -7.29 -3.72 -2.17
C THR A 175 -5.99 -3.19 -1.58
N PHE A 176 -5.21 -4.09 -1.00
CA PHE A 176 -3.83 -3.85 -0.61
C PHE A 176 -2.93 -4.73 -1.46
N LEU A 177 -1.91 -4.15 -2.08
CA LEU A 177 -0.90 -4.95 -2.76
C LEU A 177 0.10 -5.44 -1.72
N VAL A 178 0.52 -6.70 -1.80
CA VAL A 178 1.54 -7.25 -0.89
C VAL A 178 2.50 -8.09 -1.69
N ALA A 179 3.79 -7.96 -1.39
CA ALA A 179 4.84 -8.71 -2.07
C ALA A 179 6.01 -8.98 -1.15
N TRP A 180 6.74 -10.06 -1.41
CA TRP A 180 8.03 -10.31 -0.78
C TRP A 180 8.97 -11.04 -1.72
N ILE A 181 10.27 -10.92 -1.50
CA ILE A 181 11.28 -11.55 -2.34
C ILE A 181 12.50 -11.88 -1.46
N GLU A 182 13.12 -13.03 -1.71
CA GLU A 182 14.37 -13.39 -1.05
C GLU A 182 15.53 -12.60 -1.67
N ASN A 183 16.35 -12.01 -0.82
CA ASN A 183 17.50 -11.22 -1.22
C ASN A 183 18.67 -12.16 -1.45
N LYS A 184 19.11 -12.27 -2.71
CA LYS A 184 20.16 -13.21 -3.14
C LYS A 184 21.49 -12.49 -3.34
N SER A 185 21.68 -11.92 -4.53
CA SER A 185 22.99 -11.46 -5.00
C SER A 185 23.15 -9.94 -5.05
N LEU A 186 22.05 -9.19 -5.00
CA LEU A 186 22.07 -7.73 -5.04
C LEU A 186 21.96 -7.13 -3.64
N SER A 187 22.23 -5.83 -3.54
CA SER A 187 21.96 -5.07 -2.32
C SER A 187 20.45 -5.00 -2.04
N ALA A 188 20.09 -5.01 -0.75
CA ALA A 188 18.69 -5.02 -0.29
C ALA A 188 17.83 -3.88 -0.87
N ASN A 189 18.42 -2.70 -1.09
CA ASN A 189 17.72 -1.57 -1.70
C ASN A 189 17.19 -1.89 -3.12
N LYS A 190 17.87 -2.73 -3.91
CA LYS A 190 17.38 -3.13 -5.24
C LYS A 190 16.13 -4.00 -5.17
N TYR A 191 16.05 -4.85 -4.16
CA TYR A 191 14.86 -5.65 -3.90
C TYR A 191 13.72 -4.77 -3.39
N GLU A 192 14.00 -3.83 -2.48
CA GLU A 192 13.00 -2.85 -2.04
C GLU A 192 12.54 -1.92 -3.17
N ASP A 193 13.42 -1.50 -4.09
CA ASP A 193 13.07 -0.73 -5.30
C ASP A 193 12.07 -1.52 -6.17
N ALA A 194 12.35 -2.80 -6.42
CA ALA A 194 11.46 -3.66 -7.21
C ALA A 194 10.11 -3.88 -6.52
N LEU A 195 10.10 -4.02 -5.19
CA LEU A 195 8.85 -4.09 -4.43
C LEU A 195 8.06 -2.79 -4.54
N SER A 196 8.69 -1.62 -4.36
CA SER A 196 8.01 -0.33 -4.56
C SER A 196 7.32 -0.29 -5.92
N PHE A 197 8.07 -0.61 -6.98
CA PHE A 197 7.55 -0.61 -8.35
C PHE A 197 6.34 -1.51 -8.57
N TRP A 198 6.27 -2.68 -7.93
CA TRP A 198 5.09 -3.56 -8.04
C TRP A 198 3.90 -3.13 -7.19
N LEU A 199 4.14 -2.34 -6.15
CA LEU A 199 3.18 -2.01 -5.10
C LEU A 199 2.61 -0.59 -5.22
N THR A 200 3.24 0.28 -6.01
CA THR A 200 2.76 1.61 -6.41
C THR A 200 2.28 1.59 -7.85
#